data_AF-A0AAF0RZG6-F1
#
_entry.id   AF-A0AAF0RZG6-F1
#
_cell.length_a   1.000
_cell.length_b   1.000
_cell.length_c   1.000
_cell.angle_alpha   90.00
_cell.angle_beta   90.00
_cell.angle_gamma   90.00
#
_symmetry.space_group_name_H-M   'P 1'
#
loop_
_entity.id
_entity.type
_entity.pdbx_description
1 polymer ?
#
loop_
_entity_poly.entity_id
_entity_poly.type
_entity_poly.pdbx_seq_one_letter_code
_entity_poly.pdbx_strand_id
1 'polypeptide(L)'
;MSRFSDWWKWFTAPPEPSVFDAGRASIQYPPLGRNELAAFHRCETHLLREIVAARSWGRQVEARGSQFPTNGWLIMPGRVYSALMDDTRGTGPRPPVMDAVVAWLADAGAVQPLLERTRDDIATSNVAERRADHAGYVPDDGTREWDHDTWQVDPDRMLEVYPHLVEANSDWKRAATR
;
A
#
# COMPACT_ATOMS: atom_id res chain seq x y z
N MET A 1 20.76 -36.48 -18.78
CA MET A 1 19.87 -35.30 -18.88
C MET A 1 20.75 -34.05 -18.86
N SER A 2 20.64 -33.18 -19.87
CA SER A 2 21.64 -32.14 -20.15
C SER A 2 21.35 -30.85 -19.36
N ARG A 3 22.30 -30.44 -18.50
CA ARG A 3 22.26 -29.19 -17.70
C ARG A 3 21.95 -27.93 -18.51
N PHE A 4 22.22 -27.95 -19.82
CA PHE A 4 21.92 -26.85 -20.75
C PHE A 4 20.42 -26.67 -21.02
N SER A 5 19.65 -27.76 -21.06
CA SER A 5 18.19 -27.70 -21.24
C SER A 5 17.50 -27.09 -20.01
N ASP A 6 18.00 -27.36 -18.81
CA ASP A 6 17.42 -26.85 -17.57
C ASP A 6 17.77 -25.37 -17.36
N TRP A 7 19.00 -24.97 -17.71
CA TRP A 7 19.41 -23.56 -17.73
C TRP A 7 18.55 -22.73 -18.70
N TRP A 8 18.27 -23.26 -19.89
CA TRP A 8 17.47 -22.55 -20.89
C TRP A 8 15.99 -22.47 -20.52
N LYS A 9 15.44 -23.51 -19.87
CA LYS A 9 14.08 -23.46 -19.30
C LYS A 9 13.98 -22.48 -18.14
N TRP A 10 15.02 -22.32 -17.32
CA TRP A 10 15.04 -21.33 -16.25
C TRP A 10 15.14 -19.89 -16.79
N PHE A 11 15.95 -19.65 -17.82
CA PHE A 11 16.09 -18.34 -18.47
C PHE A 11 14.85 -17.91 -19.29
N THR A 12 14.10 -18.85 -19.83
CA THR A 12 12.89 -18.60 -20.63
C THR A 12 11.60 -18.82 -19.86
N ALA A 13 11.70 -19.21 -18.58
CA ALA A 13 10.54 -19.28 -17.71
C ALA A 13 9.89 -17.90 -17.66
N PRO A 14 8.56 -17.80 -17.85
CA PRO A 14 7.88 -16.54 -17.61
C PRO A 14 8.17 -16.10 -16.17
N PRO A 15 8.41 -14.80 -15.92
CA PRO A 15 8.69 -14.31 -14.58
C PRO A 15 7.55 -14.74 -13.66
N GLU A 16 7.90 -15.30 -12.49
CA GLU A 16 6.89 -15.64 -11.50
C GLU A 16 6.13 -14.36 -11.10
N PRO A 17 4.79 -14.38 -11.15
CA PRO A 17 3.99 -13.22 -10.79
C PRO A 17 4.30 -12.76 -9.36
N SER A 18 4.69 -11.50 -9.21
CA SER A 18 4.93 -10.91 -7.91
C SER A 18 3.62 -10.76 -7.12
N VAL A 19 3.71 -10.76 -5.80
CA VAL A 19 2.57 -10.43 -4.91
C VAL A 19 2.10 -8.98 -5.07
N PHE A 20 2.93 -8.13 -5.69
CA PHE A 20 2.63 -6.73 -5.99
C PHE A 20 2.09 -6.51 -7.40
N ASP A 21 1.99 -7.57 -8.20
CA ASP A 21 1.53 -7.45 -9.58
C ASP A 21 0.05 -7.05 -9.59
N ALA A 22 -0.20 -5.89 -10.19
CA ALA A 22 -1.53 -5.39 -10.48
C ALA A 22 -2.26 -6.29 -11.50
N GLY A 23 -3.57 -6.14 -11.62
CA GLY A 23 -4.36 -6.96 -12.55
C GLY A 23 -4.73 -8.34 -11.99
N ARG A 24 -4.49 -8.57 -10.69
CA ARG A 24 -4.73 -9.86 -10.02
C ARG A 24 -5.91 -9.86 -9.04
N ALA A 25 -6.59 -8.73 -8.89
CA ALA A 25 -7.81 -8.65 -8.10
C ALA A 25 -8.88 -9.64 -8.58
N SER A 26 -9.59 -10.25 -7.63
CA SER A 26 -10.73 -11.14 -7.86
C SER A 26 -12.01 -10.36 -8.22
N ILE A 27 -12.08 -9.09 -7.81
CA ILE A 27 -13.19 -8.19 -8.11
C ILE A 27 -12.99 -7.50 -9.46
N GLN A 28 -14.10 -7.06 -10.06
CA GLN A 28 -14.06 -6.40 -11.36
C GLN A 28 -13.37 -5.03 -11.28
N TYR A 29 -12.47 -4.76 -12.23
CA TYR A 29 -11.87 -3.44 -12.41
C TYR A 29 -12.90 -2.41 -12.92
N PRO A 30 -12.71 -1.12 -12.60
CA PRO A 30 -13.53 -0.05 -13.18
C PRO A 30 -13.47 -0.07 -14.71
N PRO A 31 -14.54 0.36 -15.42
CA PRO A 31 -14.56 0.39 -16.88
C PRO A 31 -13.66 1.52 -17.41
N LEU A 32 -12.38 1.21 -17.61
CA LEU A 32 -11.34 2.15 -18.01
C LEU A 32 -10.86 1.89 -19.44
N GLY A 33 -10.46 2.94 -20.15
CA GLY A 33 -9.74 2.80 -21.41
C GLY A 33 -8.35 2.18 -21.20
N ARG A 34 -7.73 1.66 -22.26
CA ARG A 34 -6.41 0.96 -22.17
C ARG A 34 -5.32 1.78 -21.46
N ASN A 35 -5.24 3.08 -21.77
CA ASN A 35 -4.22 3.96 -21.17
C ASN A 35 -4.51 4.28 -19.70
N GLU A 36 -5.80 4.44 -19.36
CA GLU A 36 -6.25 4.68 -17.99
C GLU A 36 -6.03 3.44 -17.13
N LEU A 37 -6.32 2.25 -17.67
CA LEU A 37 -6.06 0.98 -17.01
C LEU A 37 -4.57 0.78 -16.73
N ALA A 38 -3.68 1.15 -17.66
CA ALA A 38 -2.24 1.08 -17.43
C ALA A 38 -1.77 2.02 -16.30
N ALA A 39 -2.35 3.21 -16.21
CA ALA A 39 -2.08 4.14 -15.11
C ALA A 39 -2.64 3.60 -13.78
N PHE A 40 -3.85 3.04 -13.81
CA PHE A 40 -4.50 2.40 -12.66
C PHE A 40 -3.65 1.26 -12.10
N HIS A 41 -3.23 0.31 -12.95
CA HIS A 41 -2.35 -0.79 -12.55
C HIS A 41 -1.02 -0.31 -11.95
N ARG A 42 -0.47 0.81 -12.44
CA ARG A 42 0.75 1.37 -11.85
C ARG A 42 0.52 1.88 -10.43
N CYS A 43 -0.58 2.60 -10.19
CA CYS A 43 -0.97 3.03 -8.84
C CYS A 43 -1.28 1.82 -7.95
N GLU A 44 -2.01 0.84 -8.46
CA GLU A 44 -2.33 -0.42 -7.78
C GLU A 44 -1.08 -1.18 -7.34
N THR A 45 -0.10 -1.38 -8.22
CA THR A 45 1.16 -2.05 -7.86
C THR A 45 1.89 -1.35 -6.71
N HIS A 46 1.95 -0.02 -6.72
CA HIS A 46 2.59 0.73 -5.64
C HIS A 46 1.79 0.65 -4.34
N LEU A 47 0.46 0.73 -4.42
CA LEU A 47 -0.41 0.59 -3.26
C LEU A 47 -0.36 -0.83 -2.67
N LEU A 48 -0.26 -1.87 -3.50
CA LEU A 48 -0.10 -3.25 -3.04
C LEU A 48 1.17 -3.46 -2.23
N ARG A 49 2.28 -2.77 -2.55
CA ARG A 49 3.51 -2.83 -1.74
C ARG A 49 3.27 -2.31 -0.32
N GLU A 50 2.54 -1.21 -0.21
CA GLU A 50 2.13 -0.62 1.07
C GLU A 50 1.16 -1.54 1.83
N ILE A 51 0.17 -2.11 1.15
CA ILE A 51 -0.80 -3.05 1.71
C ILE A 51 -0.09 -4.29 2.29
N VAL A 52 0.91 -4.83 1.58
CA VAL A 52 1.72 -5.94 2.09
C VAL A 52 2.40 -5.59 3.42
N ALA A 53 2.85 -4.35 3.58
CA ALA A 53 3.49 -3.84 4.79
C ALA A 53 2.51 -3.31 5.85
N ALA A 54 1.19 -3.30 5.60
CA ALA A 54 0.21 -2.56 6.39
C ALA A 54 0.20 -2.90 7.88
N ARG A 55 0.28 -4.20 8.24
CA ARG A 55 0.37 -4.62 9.65
C ARG A 55 1.68 -4.18 10.29
N SER A 56 2.78 -4.22 9.53
CA SER A 56 4.08 -3.79 10.04
C SER A 56 4.09 -2.30 10.35
N TRP A 57 3.52 -1.49 9.47
CA TRP A 57 3.39 -0.06 9.74
C TRP A 57 2.45 0.22 10.91
N GLY A 58 1.31 -0.47 11.01
CA GLY A 58 0.42 -0.34 12.17
C GLY A 58 1.11 -0.69 13.51
N ARG A 59 1.98 -1.71 13.54
CA ARG A 59 2.82 -2.00 14.72
C ARG A 59 3.79 -0.88 15.06
N GLN A 60 4.36 -0.19 14.06
CA GLN A 60 5.23 0.97 14.31
C GLN A 60 4.44 2.11 14.97
N VAL A 61 3.24 2.39 14.46
CA VAL A 61 2.34 3.40 15.03
C VAL A 61 1.93 3.02 16.47
N GLU A 62 1.57 1.76 16.73
CA GLU A 62 1.26 1.23 18.06
C GLU A 62 2.45 1.34 19.03
N ALA A 63 3.68 1.08 18.56
CA ALA A 63 4.90 1.09 19.37
C ALA A 63 5.29 2.47 19.90
N ARG A 64 4.73 3.55 19.33
CA ARG A 64 4.94 4.93 19.80
C ARG A 64 4.19 5.25 21.11
N GLY A 65 3.45 4.29 21.66
CA GLY A 65 2.83 4.39 22.99
C GLY A 65 1.46 5.09 23.04
N SER A 66 0.95 5.53 21.89
CA SER A 66 -0.41 6.09 21.77
C SER A 66 -1.38 4.99 21.31
N GLN A 67 -2.48 4.80 22.04
CA GLN A 67 -3.53 3.86 21.65
C GLN A 67 -4.47 4.53 20.66
N PHE A 68 -4.25 4.31 19.37
CA PHE A 68 -5.17 4.75 18.33
C PHE A 68 -6.26 3.69 18.11
N PRO A 69 -7.55 4.07 17.99
CA PRO A 69 -8.64 3.14 17.73
C PRO A 69 -8.60 2.64 16.27
N THR A 70 -7.69 1.73 15.98
CA THR A 70 -7.49 1.12 14.65
C THR A 70 -7.45 -0.40 14.76
N ASN A 71 -7.57 -1.10 13.64
CA ASN A 71 -7.38 -2.55 13.58
C ASN A 71 -5.90 -2.98 13.46
N GLY A 72 -4.96 -2.03 13.50
CA GLY A 72 -3.52 -2.26 13.39
C GLY A 72 -3.01 -2.54 11.97
N TRP A 73 -3.86 -2.48 10.95
CA TRP A 73 -3.49 -2.59 9.54
C TRP A 73 -3.68 -1.25 8.87
N LEU A 74 -2.61 -0.52 8.66
CA LEU A 74 -2.67 0.87 8.19
C LEU A 74 -1.97 1.01 6.84
N ILE A 75 -2.44 1.94 6.01
CA ILE A 75 -1.75 2.43 4.80
C ILE A 75 -1.88 3.95 4.65
N MET A 76 -0.94 4.60 3.95
CA MET A 76 -1.05 6.02 3.58
C MET A 76 -0.95 6.20 2.06
N PRO A 77 -2.06 6.19 1.31
CA PRO A 77 -2.05 6.29 -0.14
C PRO A 77 -1.30 7.51 -0.68
N GLY A 78 -1.40 8.67 -0.01
CA GLY A 78 -0.70 9.89 -0.37
C GLY A 78 0.82 9.77 -0.23
N ARG A 79 1.29 9.02 0.79
CA ARG A 79 2.72 8.66 0.92
C ARG A 79 3.16 7.78 -0.25
N VAL A 80 2.35 6.79 -0.59
CA VAL A 80 2.60 5.88 -1.72
C VAL A 80 2.65 6.66 -3.04
N TYR A 81 1.71 7.59 -3.23
CA TYR A 81 1.67 8.44 -4.41
C TYR A 81 2.91 9.34 -4.50
N SER A 82 3.31 9.97 -3.39
CA SER A 82 4.55 10.75 -3.32
C SER A 82 5.76 9.90 -3.76
N ALA A 83 5.90 8.68 -3.22
CA ALA A 83 6.98 7.77 -3.59
C ALA A 83 6.92 7.33 -5.08
N LEU A 84 5.72 7.09 -5.61
CA LEU A 84 5.52 6.82 -7.03
C LEU A 84 5.97 8.01 -7.91
N MET A 85 5.71 9.24 -7.49
CA MET A 85 6.15 10.42 -8.21
C MET A 85 7.66 10.59 -8.17
N ASP A 86 8.30 10.25 -7.04
CA ASP A 86 9.77 10.23 -6.93
C ASP A 86 10.38 9.17 -7.87
N ASP A 87 9.87 7.94 -7.86
CA ASP A 87 10.31 6.84 -8.72
C ASP A 87 10.14 7.16 -10.22
N THR A 88 9.10 7.92 -10.56
CA THR A 88 8.80 8.32 -11.95
C THR A 88 9.35 9.70 -12.31
N ARG A 89 10.13 10.34 -11.44
CA ARG A 89 10.67 11.70 -11.63
C ARG A 89 9.59 12.71 -12.07
N GLY A 90 8.41 12.64 -11.46
CA GLY A 90 7.29 13.54 -11.77
C GLY A 90 6.44 13.16 -12.98
N THR A 91 6.77 12.07 -13.71
CA THR A 91 6.08 11.69 -14.96
C THR A 91 5.02 10.60 -14.79
N GLY A 92 4.69 10.24 -13.55
CA GLY A 92 3.74 9.20 -13.20
C GLY A 92 2.26 9.54 -13.49
N PRO A 93 1.35 8.61 -13.13
CA PRO A 93 -0.09 8.86 -13.11
C PRO A 93 -0.43 10.12 -12.30
N ARG A 94 -1.54 10.79 -12.64
CA ARG A 94 -2.01 11.97 -11.88
C ARG A 94 -2.60 11.54 -10.53
N PRO A 95 -2.69 12.44 -9.53
CA PRO A 95 -3.21 12.09 -8.21
C PRO A 95 -4.61 11.43 -8.22
N PRO A 96 -5.58 11.89 -9.05
CA PRO A 96 -6.90 11.26 -9.11
C PRO A 96 -6.90 9.79 -9.51
N VAL A 97 -5.82 9.28 -10.13
CA VAL A 97 -5.70 7.85 -10.45
C VAL A 97 -5.43 7.03 -9.19
N MET A 98 -4.60 7.51 -8.26
CA MET A 98 -4.42 6.86 -6.97
C MET A 98 -5.72 6.90 -6.16
N ASP A 99 -6.39 8.06 -6.13
CA ASP A 99 -7.67 8.21 -5.44
C ASP A 99 -8.72 7.23 -5.99
N ALA A 100 -8.74 7.00 -7.32
CA ALA A 100 -9.63 6.03 -7.94
C ALA A 100 -9.32 4.57 -7.53
N VAL A 101 -8.04 4.20 -7.37
CA VAL A 101 -7.66 2.87 -6.85
C VAL A 101 -8.14 2.72 -5.40
N VAL A 102 -7.90 3.73 -4.55
CA VAL A 102 -8.33 3.71 -3.14
C VAL A 102 -9.85 3.64 -3.03
N ALA A 103 -10.57 4.46 -3.81
CA ALA A 103 -12.04 4.44 -3.84
C ALA A 103 -12.58 3.08 -4.28
N TRP A 104 -12.00 2.48 -5.32
CA TRP A 104 -12.40 1.14 -5.78
C TRP A 104 -12.19 0.06 -4.70
N LEU A 105 -11.09 0.10 -3.96
CA LEU A 105 -10.87 -0.79 -2.82
C LEU A 105 -11.80 -0.48 -1.64
N ALA A 106 -12.16 0.79 -1.45
CA ALA A 106 -13.09 1.22 -0.40
C ALA A 106 -14.51 0.74 -0.69
N ASP A 107 -14.95 0.80 -1.95
CA ASP A 107 -16.24 0.29 -2.40
C ASP A 107 -16.35 -1.23 -2.19
N ALA A 108 -15.23 -1.95 -2.29
CA ALA A 108 -15.13 -3.37 -1.95
C ALA A 108 -15.05 -3.64 -0.43
N GLY A 109 -14.98 -2.60 0.39
CA GLY A 109 -14.82 -2.69 1.85
C GLY A 109 -13.42 -3.11 2.31
N ALA A 110 -12.45 -3.22 1.39
CA ALA A 110 -11.09 -3.68 1.68
C ALA A 110 -10.24 -2.61 2.37
N VAL A 111 -10.56 -1.33 2.16
CA VAL A 111 -9.97 -0.20 2.88
C VAL A 111 -11.06 0.74 3.37
N GLN A 112 -10.79 1.43 4.48
CA GLN A 112 -11.71 2.41 5.04
C GLN A 112 -10.93 3.61 5.56
N PRO A 113 -11.45 4.83 5.40
CA PRO A 113 -10.81 5.99 6.01
C PRO A 113 -11.00 5.89 7.52
N LEU A 114 -9.95 6.19 8.29
CA LEU A 114 -10.09 6.32 9.74
C LEU A 114 -10.98 7.51 10.11
N LEU A 115 -11.45 7.59 11.34
CA LEU A 115 -12.09 8.82 11.83
C LEU A 115 -11.11 9.99 11.74
N GLU A 116 -11.60 11.17 11.39
CA GLU A 116 -10.78 12.39 11.20
C GLU A 116 -9.87 12.64 12.40
N ARG A 117 -10.44 12.64 13.61
CA ARG A 117 -9.69 12.76 14.86
C ARG A 117 -8.54 11.75 14.97
N THR A 118 -8.78 10.49 14.61
CA THR A 118 -7.74 9.45 14.67
C THR A 118 -6.64 9.69 13.64
N ARG A 119 -6.98 10.18 12.45
CA ARG A 119 -5.98 10.58 11.44
C ARG A 119 -5.15 11.76 11.94
N ASP A 120 -5.76 12.74 12.59
CA ASP A 120 -5.05 13.90 13.16
C ASP A 120 -4.11 13.50 14.30
N ASP A 121 -4.55 12.59 15.16
CA ASP A 121 -3.72 12.06 16.25
C ASP A 121 -2.51 11.27 15.68
N ILE A 122 -2.72 10.46 14.63
CA ILE A 122 -1.64 9.74 13.93
C ILE A 122 -0.71 10.72 13.19
N ALA A 123 -1.26 11.73 12.51
CA ALA A 123 -0.49 12.78 11.83
C ALA A 123 0.44 13.49 12.82
N THR A 124 -0.09 13.91 13.97
CA THR A 124 0.68 14.52 15.06
C THR A 124 1.80 13.59 15.53
N SER A 125 1.51 12.29 15.67
CA SER A 125 2.51 11.28 16.03
C SER A 125 3.61 11.13 14.97
N ASN A 126 3.26 11.14 13.67
CA ASN A 126 4.22 11.08 12.57
C ASN A 126 5.16 12.30 12.55
N VAL A 127 4.62 13.50 12.80
CA VAL A 127 5.41 14.74 12.90
C VAL A 127 6.36 14.66 14.09
N ALA A 128 5.88 14.21 15.25
CA ALA A 128 6.71 14.08 16.45
C ALA A 128 7.88 13.09 16.25
N GLU A 129 7.62 11.94 15.64
CA GLU A 129 8.67 10.95 15.29
C GLU A 129 9.70 11.57 14.34
N ARG A 130 9.28 12.21 13.25
CA ARG A 130 10.21 12.83 12.29
C ARG A 130 11.06 13.94 12.92
N ARG A 131 10.51 14.70 13.86
CA ARG A 131 11.27 15.71 14.62
C ARG A 131 12.30 15.08 15.55
N ALA A 132 12.01 13.91 16.14
CA ALA A 132 12.96 13.18 16.96
C ALA A 132 14.09 12.58 16.11
N ASP A 133 13.76 11.97 14.96
CA ASP A 133 14.73 11.30 14.08
C ASP A 133 15.65 12.28 13.33
N HIS A 134 15.16 13.49 13.05
CA HIS A 134 15.89 14.52 12.30
C HIS A 134 16.21 15.77 13.13
N ALA A 135 16.45 15.60 14.43
CA ALA A 135 16.82 16.68 15.33
C ALA A 135 18.03 17.48 14.79
N GLY A 136 17.77 18.67 14.22
CA GLY A 136 18.80 19.59 13.71
C GLY A 136 18.78 19.87 12.20
N TYR A 137 17.97 19.17 11.38
CA TYR A 137 17.97 19.33 9.91
C TYR A 137 16.58 19.65 9.31
N VAL A 138 15.60 20.10 10.09
CA VAL A 138 14.25 20.39 9.57
C VAL A 138 14.04 21.91 9.46
N PRO A 139 14.05 22.51 8.24
CA PRO A 139 13.71 23.92 8.05
C PRO A 139 12.19 24.21 8.11
N ASP A 140 11.37 23.16 8.14
CA ASP A 140 9.90 23.20 8.09
C ASP A 140 9.31 22.60 9.39
N ASP A 141 8.01 22.80 9.66
CA ASP A 141 7.33 22.28 10.85
C ASP A 141 7.28 20.74 10.91
N GLY A 142 7.77 20.07 9.87
CA GLY A 142 7.82 18.64 9.76
C GLY A 142 6.46 18.05 9.41
N THR A 143 5.53 18.80 8.83
CA THR A 143 4.30 18.26 8.23
C THR A 143 4.54 17.79 6.79
N ARG A 144 3.70 16.87 6.32
CA ARG A 144 3.61 16.42 4.93
C ARG A 144 2.16 16.48 4.51
N GLU A 145 1.92 16.80 3.24
CA GLU A 145 0.58 16.89 2.67
C GLU A 145 -0.25 15.60 2.87
N TRP A 146 0.41 14.44 2.98
CA TRP A 146 -0.23 13.14 3.15
C TRP A 146 -0.34 12.67 4.61
N ASP A 147 0.10 13.43 5.62
CA ASP A 147 0.06 12.98 7.03
C ASP A 147 -1.36 12.63 7.51
N HIS A 148 -2.37 13.33 6.97
CA HIS A 148 -3.78 13.12 7.29
C HIS A 148 -4.46 12.06 6.40
N ASP A 149 -3.73 11.43 5.50
CA ASP A 149 -4.25 10.44 4.55
C ASP A 149 -4.05 8.99 5.05
N THR A 150 -4.34 8.75 6.33
CA THR A 150 -4.24 7.40 6.90
C THR A 150 -5.55 6.63 6.74
N TRP A 151 -5.43 5.42 6.18
CA TRP A 151 -6.52 4.47 5.98
C TRP A 151 -6.25 3.18 6.75
N GLN A 152 -7.32 2.50 7.13
CA GLN A 152 -7.24 1.13 7.64
C GLN A 152 -7.53 0.12 6.52
N VAL A 153 -6.82 -1.01 6.55
CA VAL A 153 -7.06 -2.16 5.67
C VAL A 153 -7.86 -3.19 6.45
N ASP A 154 -8.98 -3.65 5.91
CA ASP A 154 -9.65 -4.86 6.42
C ASP A 154 -8.95 -6.08 5.82
N PRO A 155 -8.20 -6.88 6.60
CA PRO A 155 -7.42 -7.97 6.05
C PRO A 155 -8.29 -9.09 5.46
N ASP A 156 -9.49 -9.32 5.97
CA ASP A 156 -10.37 -10.39 5.49
C ASP A 156 -10.93 -9.99 4.12
N ARG A 157 -11.44 -8.76 4.02
CA ARG A 157 -11.91 -8.19 2.73
C ARG A 157 -10.77 -8.03 1.73
N MET A 158 -9.59 -7.63 2.17
CA MET A 158 -8.44 -7.51 1.29
C MET A 158 -7.97 -8.87 0.75
N LEU A 159 -8.12 -9.95 1.51
CA LEU A 159 -7.87 -11.32 1.03
C LEU A 159 -8.95 -11.83 0.07
N GLU A 160 -10.20 -11.38 0.23
CA GLU A 160 -11.24 -11.62 -0.78
C GLU A 160 -10.85 -10.96 -2.11
N VAL A 161 -10.39 -9.69 -2.07
CA VAL A 161 -9.95 -8.92 -3.26
C VAL A 161 -8.66 -9.49 -3.86
N TYR A 162 -7.65 -9.78 -3.05
CA TYR A 162 -6.35 -10.29 -3.49
C TYR A 162 -5.97 -11.58 -2.73
N PRO A 163 -6.50 -12.75 -3.15
CA PRO A 163 -6.23 -14.01 -2.46
C PRO A 163 -4.75 -14.38 -2.37
N HIS A 164 -3.93 -13.93 -3.33
CA HIS A 164 -2.49 -14.20 -3.35
C HIS A 164 -1.71 -13.48 -2.25
N LEU A 165 -2.30 -12.50 -1.55
CA LEU A 165 -1.63 -11.85 -0.41
C LEU A 165 -1.32 -12.82 0.72
N VAL A 166 -2.01 -13.97 0.81
CA VAL A 166 -1.69 -15.05 1.77
C VAL A 166 -0.23 -15.50 1.70
N GLU A 167 0.41 -15.35 0.53
CA GLU A 167 1.81 -15.73 0.28
C GLU A 167 2.79 -14.58 0.52
N ALA A 168 2.30 -13.35 0.77
CA ALA A 168 3.15 -12.15 0.82
C ALA A 168 4.05 -12.10 2.06
N ASN A 169 3.52 -12.40 3.24
CA ASN A 169 4.29 -12.49 4.50
C ASN A 169 3.52 -13.23 5.60
N SER A 170 4.13 -13.35 6.78
CA SER A 170 3.55 -14.04 7.94
C SER A 170 2.35 -13.32 8.56
N ASP A 171 2.16 -12.02 8.34
CA ASP A 171 0.98 -11.30 8.81
C ASP A 171 -0.25 -11.67 7.98
N TRP A 172 -0.13 -11.64 6.66
CA TRP A 172 -1.21 -12.05 5.74
C TRP A 172 -1.53 -13.54 5.83
N LYS A 173 -0.51 -14.38 5.95
CA LYS A 173 -0.71 -15.82 6.21
C LYS A 173 -1.50 -16.06 7.49
N ARG A 174 -1.23 -15.29 8.55
CA ARG A 174 -1.98 -15.38 9.82
C ARG A 174 -3.41 -14.86 9.68
N ALA A 175 -3.61 -13.76 8.95
CA ALA A 175 -4.94 -13.21 8.68
C ALA A 175 -5.82 -14.26 7.97
N ALA A 176 -5.30 -14.96 6.96
CA ALA A 176 -6.03 -15.98 6.22
C ALA A 176 -6.41 -17.24 7.03
N THR A 177 -5.87 -17.41 8.24
CA THR A 177 -6.13 -18.57 9.11
C THR A 177 -7.05 -18.26 10.29
N ARG A 178 -7.55 -17.03 10.39
CA ARG A 178 -8.49 -16.60 11.43
C ARG A 178 -9.92 -16.92 11.04
#